data_AF-A0A652JT03-F1
#
_entry.id   AF-A0A652JT03-F1
#
_cell.length_a   1.000
_cell.length_b   1.000
_cell.length_c   1.000
_cell.angle_alpha   90.00
_cell.angle_beta   90.00
_cell.angle_gamma   90.00
#
_symmetry.space_group_name_H-M   'P 1'
#
loop_
_entity.id
_entity.type
_entity.pdbx_description
1 polymer ?
#
loop_
_entity_poly.entity_id
_entity_poly.type
_entity_poly.pdbx_seq_one_letter_code
_entity_poly.pdbx_strand_id
1 'polypeptide(L)'
;MNAARPALPGLQGSLFDQGDEIRFGPLDGLRRTPLDAGAWVDHLPGWLHGADVLFEELADHVPWRAEERPMYDTVVAVPRLLAHYGEGAPLPHPALAVVGQEPGYGDDGVVH
;
A
#
# COMPACT_ATOMS: atom_id res chain seq x y z
N MET A 1 2.68 9.56 22.20
CA MET A 1 4.14 9.58 21.99
C MET A 1 4.33 9.65 20.49
N ASN A 2 4.89 10.75 19.98
CA ASN A 2 5.09 10.96 18.54
C ASN A 2 6.27 10.07 18.12
N ALA A 3 6.07 9.13 17.19
CA ALA A 3 7.17 8.32 16.68
C ALA A 3 8.20 9.28 16.05
N ALA A 4 9.47 9.11 16.40
CA ALA A 4 10.54 9.90 15.79
C ALA A 4 10.55 9.65 14.28
N ARG A 5 10.76 10.73 13.51
CA ARG A 5 10.92 10.70 12.05
C ARG A 5 11.83 9.53 11.66
N PRO A 6 11.38 8.54 10.86
CA PRO A 6 12.28 7.49 10.42
C PRO A 6 13.33 8.14 9.52
N ALA A 7 14.58 8.18 9.97
CA ALA A 7 15.67 8.35 9.03
C ALA A 7 15.65 7.11 8.12
N LEU A 8 15.61 7.31 6.80
CA LEU A 8 15.57 6.23 5.79
C LEU A 8 16.92 6.09 5.07
N PRO A 9 18.06 5.88 5.76
CA PRO A 9 19.32 5.63 5.08
C PRO A 9 19.20 4.34 4.25
N GLY A 10 19.45 4.45 2.94
CA GLY A 10 19.37 3.32 2.01
C GLY A 10 18.11 3.26 1.14
N LEU A 11 17.26 4.30 1.14
CA LEU A 11 16.18 4.40 0.15
C LEU A 11 16.77 4.52 -1.25
N GLN A 12 16.61 3.48 -2.07
CA GLN A 12 16.84 3.55 -3.51
C GLN A 12 15.50 3.86 -4.16
N GLY A 13 15.37 5.09 -4.67
CA GLY A 13 14.23 5.50 -5.45
C GLY A 13 14.07 4.69 -6.74
N SER A 14 12.90 4.78 -7.35
CA SER A 14 12.64 4.08 -8.60
C SER A 14 13.51 4.65 -9.73
N LEU A 15 14.31 3.79 -10.37
CA LEU A 15 15.20 4.20 -11.46
C LEU A 15 14.45 4.80 -12.66
N PHE A 16 13.20 4.38 -12.87
CA PHE A 16 12.38 4.74 -14.04
C PHE A 16 11.34 5.82 -13.74
N ASP A 17 11.27 6.31 -12.51
CA ASP A 17 10.26 7.24 -12.04
C ASP A 17 10.93 8.51 -11.52
N GLN A 18 11.48 9.31 -12.44
CA GLN A 18 12.27 10.51 -12.13
C GLN A 18 11.41 11.79 -12.00
N GLY A 19 10.10 11.65 -11.85
CA GLY A 19 9.16 12.77 -11.75
C GLY A 19 8.59 12.92 -10.34
N ASP A 20 8.35 14.16 -9.93
CA ASP A 20 7.81 14.47 -8.59
C ASP A 20 6.27 14.45 -8.55
N GLU A 21 5.61 14.20 -9.69
CA GLU A 21 4.15 14.18 -9.79
C GLU A 21 3.60 12.80 -9.42
N ILE A 22 2.80 12.74 -8.34
CA ILE A 22 2.09 11.52 -7.94
C ILE A 22 0.94 11.27 -8.91
N ARG A 23 1.03 10.19 -9.71
CA ARG A 23 0.00 9.83 -10.68
C ARG A 23 -0.17 8.31 -10.76
N PHE A 24 -1.43 7.88 -10.83
CA PHE A 24 -1.78 6.50 -11.14
C PHE A 24 -1.90 6.32 -12.65
N GLY A 25 -1.15 5.38 -13.21
CA GLY A 25 -1.27 4.98 -14.60
C GLY A 25 -2.50 4.11 -14.85
N PRO A 26 -2.89 3.89 -16.12
CA PRO A 26 -3.92 2.92 -16.45
C PRO A 26 -3.49 1.52 -16.01
N LEU A 27 -4.46 0.65 -15.69
CA LEU A 27 -4.19 -0.74 -15.31
C LEU A 27 -3.98 -1.67 -16.52
N ASP A 28 -3.72 -1.09 -17.70
CA ASP A 28 -3.42 -1.82 -18.92
C ASP A 28 -2.12 -2.63 -18.76
N GLY A 29 -2.10 -3.86 -19.29
CA GLY A 29 -0.92 -4.73 -19.21
C GLY A 29 -0.73 -5.46 -17.88
N LEU A 30 -1.73 -5.42 -17.00
CA LEU A 30 -1.80 -6.25 -15.79
C LEU A 30 -1.57 -7.73 -16.12
N ARG A 31 -0.64 -8.37 -15.41
CA ARG A 31 -0.34 -9.80 -15.57
C ARG A 31 -0.86 -10.59 -14.38
N ARG A 32 -1.91 -11.37 -14.60
CA ARG A 32 -2.46 -12.30 -13.61
C ARG A 32 -1.68 -13.62 -13.59
N THR A 33 -1.23 -14.02 -12.41
CA THR A 33 -0.62 -15.32 -12.13
C THR A 33 -1.53 -16.11 -11.19
N PRO A 34 -2.18 -17.19 -11.65
CA PRO A 34 -2.95 -18.08 -10.79
C PRO A 34 -2.04 -18.80 -9.78
N LEU A 35 -2.50 -18.97 -8.55
CA LEU A 35 -1.78 -19.71 -7.49
C LEU A 35 -2.42 -21.05 -7.11
N ASP A 36 -3.68 -21.28 -7.52
CA ASP A 36 -4.61 -22.40 -7.22
C ASP A 36 -5.78 -22.02 -6.30
N ALA A 37 -6.81 -22.87 -6.28
CA ALA A 37 -8.04 -22.70 -5.48
C ALA A 37 -8.74 -21.35 -5.66
N GLY A 38 -8.68 -20.80 -6.88
CA GLY A 38 -9.24 -19.49 -7.19
C GLY A 38 -8.42 -18.32 -6.65
N ALA A 39 -7.21 -18.53 -6.13
CA ALA A 39 -6.30 -17.45 -5.75
C ALA A 39 -5.42 -17.01 -6.94
N TRP A 40 -5.08 -15.72 -6.98
CA TRP A 40 -4.20 -15.15 -8.01
C TRP A 40 -3.39 -13.96 -7.48
N VAL A 41 -2.33 -13.60 -8.22
CA VAL A 41 -1.53 -12.39 -8.04
C VAL A 41 -1.58 -11.59 -9.34
N ASP A 42 -1.92 -10.31 -9.23
CA ASP A 42 -1.86 -9.36 -10.35
C ASP A 42 -0.61 -8.49 -10.24
N HIS A 43 0.22 -8.48 -11.28
CA HIS A 43 1.48 -7.73 -11.33
C HIS A 43 1.47 -6.72 -12.49
N LEU A 44 1.68 -5.44 -12.16
CA LEU A 44 1.82 -4.35 -13.12
C LEU A 44 2.93 -3.39 -12.66
N PRO A 45 4.12 -3.44 -13.26
CA PRO A 45 5.16 -2.45 -13.00
C PRO A 45 4.74 -1.04 -13.45
N GLY A 46 5.15 -0.01 -12.73
CA GLY A 46 4.94 1.38 -13.15
C GLY A 46 3.50 1.88 -13.06
N TRP A 47 2.61 1.18 -12.35
CA TRP A 47 1.23 1.61 -12.15
C TRP A 47 1.10 2.90 -11.32
N LEU A 48 2.14 3.24 -10.55
CA LEU A 48 2.24 4.46 -9.75
C LEU A 48 3.53 5.20 -10.13
N HIS A 49 3.36 6.47 -10.50
CA HIS A 49 4.42 7.46 -10.67
C HIS A 49 4.49 8.40 -9.46
N GLY A 50 5.66 8.98 -9.21
CA GLY A 50 5.94 9.78 -8.02
C GLY A 50 5.92 8.95 -6.73
N ALA A 51 6.25 7.65 -6.81
CA ALA A 51 6.13 6.74 -5.68
C ALA A 51 7.03 7.14 -4.50
N ASP A 52 8.22 7.67 -4.79
CA ASP A 52 9.17 8.13 -3.78
C ASP A 52 8.64 9.35 -3.02
N VAL A 53 8.02 10.32 -3.72
CA VAL A 53 7.38 11.49 -3.11
C VAL A 53 6.24 11.08 -2.18
N LEU A 54 5.34 10.21 -2.68
CA LEU A 54 4.25 9.69 -1.86
C LEU A 54 4.79 8.94 -0.63
N PHE A 55 5.84 8.14 -0.81
CA PHE A 55 6.45 7.40 0.28
C PHE A 55 7.04 8.32 1.35
N GLU A 56 7.79 9.35 0.97
CA GLU A 56 8.35 10.34 1.89
C GLU A 56 7.26 11.05 2.69
N GLU A 57 6.19 11.51 2.03
CA GLU A 57 5.08 12.17 2.70
C GLU A 57 4.37 11.25 3.71
N LEU A 58 4.14 9.98 3.34
CA LEU A 58 3.52 9.00 4.24
C LEU A 58 4.45 8.64 5.40
N ALA A 59 5.75 8.48 5.15
CA ALA A 59 6.73 8.18 6.18
C ALA A 59 6.80 9.30 7.24
N ASP A 60 6.71 10.56 6.80
CA ASP A 60 6.80 11.73 7.68
C ASP A 60 5.48 12.07 8.41
N HIS A 61 4.30 11.83 7.79
CA HIS A 61 3.02 12.35 8.31
C HIS A 61 2.04 11.30 8.84
N VAL A 62 2.16 10.03 8.45
CA VAL A 62 1.29 8.98 8.98
C VAL A 62 1.62 8.75 10.47
N PRO A 63 0.61 8.63 11.36
CA PRO A 63 0.85 8.43 12.78
C PRO A 63 1.20 6.97 13.10
N TRP A 64 2.35 6.52 12.61
CA TRP A 64 2.89 5.17 12.76
C TRP A 64 3.01 4.76 14.23
N ARG A 65 2.56 3.53 14.54
CA ARG A 65 2.57 2.96 15.89
C ARG A 65 3.23 1.59 15.90
N ALA A 66 4.03 1.32 16.93
CA ALA A 66 4.43 -0.03 17.25
C ALA A 66 3.26 -0.76 17.89
N GLU A 67 3.09 -2.03 17.54
CA GLU A 67 2.03 -2.88 18.08
C GLU A 67 2.61 -4.20 18.58
N GLU A 68 1.86 -4.87 19.44
CA GLU A 68 2.11 -6.24 19.86
C GLU A 68 0.96 -7.11 19.41
N ARG A 69 1.26 -8.35 19.02
CA ARG A 69 0.23 -9.31 18.64
C ARG A 69 0.42 -10.63 19.38
N PRO A 70 -0.68 -11.31 19.77
CA PRO A 70 -0.59 -12.68 20.22
C PRO A 70 -0.11 -13.55 19.05
N MET A 71 0.92 -14.35 19.30
CA MET A 71 1.47 -15.34 18.40
C MET A 71 1.67 -16.63 19.18
N TYR A 72 0.86 -17.64 18.84
CA TYR A 72 0.71 -18.86 19.65
C TYR A 72 0.38 -18.49 21.11
N ASP A 73 1.10 -19.06 22.08
CA ASP A 73 0.88 -18.81 23.51
C ASP A 73 1.62 -17.57 24.03
N THR A 74 2.19 -16.72 23.16
CA THR A 74 3.04 -15.58 23.56
C THR A 74 2.59 -14.29 22.89
N VAL A 75 2.74 -13.14 23.57
CA VAL A 75 2.57 -11.82 22.96
C VAL A 75 3.93 -11.31 22.49
N VAL A 76 4.03 -10.96 21.21
CA VAL A 76 5.28 -10.52 20.58
C VAL A 76 5.14 -9.14 19.96
N ALA A 77 6.20 -8.34 20.05
CA ALA A 77 6.29 -7.08 19.33
C ALA A 77 6.28 -7.33 17.81
N VAL A 78 5.48 -6.56 17.08
CA VAL A 78 5.45 -6.57 15.62
C VAL A 78 6.69 -5.81 15.12
N PRO A 79 7.58 -6.41 14.30
CA PRO A 79 8.82 -5.78 13.88
C PRO A 79 8.60 -4.78 12.72
N ARG A 80 7.51 -4.02 12.78
CA ARG A 80 7.15 -2.95 11.84
C ARG A 80 6.16 -1.99 12.51
N LEU A 81 6.16 -0.74 12.06
CA LEU A 81 5.15 0.22 12.48
C LEU A 81 3.89 0.08 11.62
N LEU A 82 2.74 0.37 12.21
CA LEU A 82 1.43 0.24 11.60
C LEU A 82 0.60 1.52 11.78
N ALA A 83 -0.29 1.75 10.82
CA ALA A 83 -1.37 2.72 10.92
C ALA A 83 -2.57 2.16 10.14
N HIS A 84 -3.76 2.26 10.71
CA HIS A 84 -4.98 1.68 10.15
C HIS A 84 -5.96 2.78 9.74
N TYR A 85 -6.45 2.71 8.50
CA TYR A 85 -7.49 3.56 7.96
C TYR A 85 -8.70 2.69 7.65
N GLY A 86 -9.81 2.92 8.37
CA GLY A 86 -11.06 2.21 8.15
C GLY A 86 -11.78 2.69 6.89
N GLU A 87 -12.82 1.98 6.49
CA GLU A 87 -13.70 2.39 5.40
C GLU A 87 -14.26 3.80 5.66
N GLY A 88 -14.21 4.67 4.64
CA GLY A 88 -14.68 6.06 4.73
C GLY A 88 -13.80 6.99 5.58
N ALA A 89 -12.73 6.50 6.22
CA ALA A 89 -11.79 7.36 6.92
C ALA A 89 -11.01 8.24 5.90
N PRO A 90 -10.70 9.49 6.24
CA PRO A 90 -9.84 10.32 5.40
C PRO A 90 -8.47 9.66 5.25
N LEU A 91 -8.06 9.44 4.01
CA LEU A 91 -6.75 8.88 3.69
C LEU A 91 -5.65 9.93 3.92
N PRO A 92 -4.42 9.49 4.25
CA PRO A 92 -3.34 10.39 4.65
C PRO A 92 -2.79 11.28 3.53
N HIS A 93 -3.12 10.97 2.27
CA HIS A 93 -2.72 11.76 1.13
C HIS A 93 -3.87 11.83 0.10
N PRO A 94 -4.19 13.02 -0.47
CA PRO A 94 -5.28 13.18 -1.42
C PRO A 94 -5.21 12.29 -2.66
N ALA A 95 -4.00 11.96 -3.14
CA ALA A 95 -3.86 11.08 -4.30
C ALA A 95 -4.44 9.67 -4.04
N LEU A 96 -4.40 9.18 -2.79
CA LEU A 96 -4.96 7.88 -2.45
C LEU A 96 -6.49 7.86 -2.49
N ALA A 97 -7.14 9.01 -2.31
CA ALA A 97 -8.60 9.10 -2.39
C ALA A 97 -9.12 8.88 -3.82
N VAL A 98 -8.31 9.19 -4.85
CA VAL A 98 -8.67 9.05 -6.26
C VAL A 98 -8.75 7.57 -6.69
N VAL A 99 -8.07 6.67 -5.98
CA VAL A 99 -8.04 5.22 -6.26
C VAL A 99 -9.23 4.48 -5.66
N GLY A 100 -9.85 5.03 -4.60
CA GLY A 100 -10.93 4.37 -3.86
C GLY A 100 -12.31 4.38 -4.53
N GLN A 101 -12.41 4.84 -5.78
CA GLN A 101 -13.66 4.99 -6.51
C GLN A 101 -13.67 4.11 -7.76
N GLU A 102 -13.94 2.80 -7.58
CA GLU A 102 -14.38 1.90 -8.65
C GLU A 102 -15.51 0.97 -8.13
N PRO A 103 -16.44 0.55 -9.01
CA PRO A 103 -17.72 -0.06 -8.63
C PRO A 103 -17.54 -1.52 -8.21
N GLY A 104 -18.23 -1.90 -7.13
CA GLY A 104 -18.63 -3.26 -6.77
C GLY A 104 -17.63 -4.38 -7.05
N TYR A 105 -17.04 -4.93 -5.99
CA TYR A 105 -16.48 -6.28 -6.00
C TYR A 105 -17.56 -7.26 -6.51
N GLY A 106 -17.56 -7.49 -7.82
CA GLY A 106 -18.46 -8.39 -8.52
C GLY A 106 -17.99 -9.81 -8.30
N ASP A 107 -18.91 -10.61 -7.76
CA ASP A 107 -18.90 -12.06 -7.77
C ASP A 107 -18.70 -12.58 -9.21
N ASP A 108 -17.44 -12.72 -9.64
CA ASP A 108 -17.09 -13.48 -10.85
C ASP A 108 -17.23 -14.96 -10.54
N GLY A 109 -18.49 -15.39 -10.49
CA GLY A 109 -19.04 -16.69 -10.81
C GLY A 109 -18.08 -17.87 -10.67
N VAL A 110 -17.93 -18.35 -9.43
CA VAL A 110 -17.62 -19.76 -9.21
C VAL A 110 -18.87 -20.55 -9.60
N VAL A 111 -18.96 -20.98 -10.86
CA VAL A 111 -19.88 -22.03 -11.27
C VAL A 111 -19.45 -23.34 -10.61
N HIS A 112 -20.34 -23.88 -9.78
CA HIS A 112 -20.31 -25.22 -9.21
C HIS A 112 -20.14 -26.31 -10.28
#